data_AF-A0A1M4BLD1-F1
#
_entry.id   AF-A0A1M4BLD1-F1
#
_cell.length_a   1.000
_cell.length_b   1.000
_cell.length_c   1.000
_cell.angle_alpha   90.00
_cell.angle_beta   90.00
_cell.angle_gamma   90.00
#
_symmetry.space_group_name_H-M   'P 1'
#
loop_
_entity.id
_entity.type
_entity.pdbx_description
1 polymer ?
#
loop_
_entity_poly.entity_id
_entity_poly.type
_entity_poly.pdbx_seq_one_letter_code
_entity_poly.pdbx_strand_id
1 'polypeptide(L)'
;MPQTRYPQLKQAAELWRCAISGLGVEVRPDVPTLRRKLSKLTLAPGVVDGQALEYFGYGACCLLAGALHELTDWPLAVAVHRPPAGLARWVHMGVAPAPGRFFDIHGDRAWPAVMAQYADYDVTMIGHVTLDQAVMVGAIGGDGWDHLCVPVVAETIRYFAEALVERHFTAAAPLREVV
;
A
#
# COMPACT_ATOMS: atom_id res chain seq x y z
N MET A 1 18.28 -12.58 -4.23
CA MET A 1 17.02 -12.23 -3.52
C MET A 1 17.40 -11.78 -2.12
N PRO A 2 16.94 -10.63 -1.63
CA PRO A 2 17.16 -10.26 -0.23
C PRO A 2 16.55 -11.33 0.68
N GLN A 3 17.33 -11.86 1.62
CA GLN A 3 16.82 -12.74 2.67
C GLN A 3 15.85 -11.92 3.54
N THR A 4 14.66 -12.44 3.77
CA THR A 4 13.69 -11.79 4.68
C THR A 4 14.31 -11.67 6.06
N ARG A 5 14.09 -10.54 6.74
CA ARG A 5 14.60 -10.29 8.11
C ARG A 5 14.13 -11.33 9.12
N TYR A 6 13.11 -12.13 8.79
CA TYR A 6 12.49 -13.11 9.68
C TYR A 6 12.21 -14.41 8.92
N PRO A 7 13.22 -15.28 8.72
CA PRO A 7 13.05 -16.54 8.00
C PRO A 7 12.01 -17.46 8.64
N GLN A 8 11.81 -17.33 9.96
CA GLN A 8 10.78 -18.05 10.72
C GLN A 8 9.38 -17.52 10.43
N LEU A 9 9.20 -16.21 10.20
CA LEU A 9 7.94 -15.64 9.73
C LEU A 9 7.72 -15.93 8.25
N LYS A 10 8.75 -16.08 7.43
CA LYS A 10 8.61 -16.55 6.05
C LYS A 10 8.12 -18.00 6.00
N GLN A 11 8.75 -18.88 6.79
CA GLN A 11 8.39 -20.29 6.88
C GLN A 11 7.02 -20.46 7.58
N ALA A 12 6.75 -19.66 8.62
CA ALA A 12 5.43 -19.56 9.21
C ALA A 12 4.44 -18.93 8.24
N ALA A 13 4.79 -17.98 7.38
CA ALA A 13 3.96 -17.40 6.31
C ALA A 13 3.76 -18.35 5.14
N GLU A 14 4.63 -19.32 4.90
CA GLU A 14 4.45 -20.38 3.90
C GLU A 14 3.53 -21.49 4.47
N LEU A 15 3.73 -21.86 5.73
CA LEU A 15 2.82 -22.75 6.48
C LEU A 15 1.46 -22.06 6.79
N TRP A 16 1.48 -20.76 7.05
CA TRP A 16 0.33 -19.86 7.22
C TRP A 16 -0.26 -19.47 5.87
N ARG A 17 0.45 -19.42 4.75
CA ARG A 17 -0.15 -19.17 3.41
C ARG A 17 -1.23 -20.22 3.12
N CYS A 18 -1.00 -21.45 3.56
CA CYS A 18 -1.97 -22.54 3.49
C CYS A 18 -3.05 -22.48 4.58
N ALA A 19 -2.80 -21.85 5.74
CA ALA A 19 -3.73 -21.83 6.87
C ALA A 19 -4.49 -20.48 7.08
N ILE A 20 -3.99 -19.37 6.54
CA ILE A 20 -4.42 -17.98 6.74
C ILE A 20 -4.97 -17.34 5.47
N SER A 21 -4.75 -17.94 4.30
CA SER A 21 -5.57 -17.59 3.13
C SER A 21 -7.09 -17.73 3.40
N GLY A 22 -7.49 -18.36 4.52
CA GLY A 22 -8.84 -18.27 5.12
C GLY A 22 -8.98 -17.53 6.47
N LEU A 23 -7.91 -17.06 7.12
CA LEU A 23 -7.99 -16.30 8.38
C LEU A 23 -7.93 -14.80 8.11
N GLY A 24 -9.10 -14.20 8.07
CA GLY A 24 -9.26 -12.77 7.96
C GLY A 24 -8.80 -12.03 9.22
N VAL A 25 -7.94 -11.02 9.06
CA VAL A 25 -7.53 -10.10 10.12
C VAL A 25 -8.52 -8.95 10.16
N GLU A 26 -9.26 -8.83 11.26
CA GLU A 26 -10.14 -7.69 11.47
C GLU A 26 -9.33 -6.41 11.70
N VAL A 27 -9.65 -5.37 10.93
CA VAL A 27 -9.11 -4.02 11.10
C VAL A 27 -10.25 -3.05 11.38
N ARG A 28 -10.00 -2.10 12.28
CA ARG A 28 -10.91 -1.01 12.64
C ARG A 28 -10.19 0.31 12.42
N PRO A 29 -10.41 0.97 11.29
CA PRO A 29 -9.84 2.29 11.04
C PRO A 29 -10.38 3.30 12.06
N ASP A 30 -9.56 4.28 12.45
CA ASP A 30 -10.00 5.36 13.36
C ASP A 30 -11.13 6.21 12.76
N VAL A 31 -11.14 6.33 11.43
CA VAL A 31 -12.18 6.98 10.65
C VAL A 31 -12.73 6.04 9.58
N PRO A 32 -14.05 6.02 9.32
CA PRO A 32 -14.62 5.16 8.28
C PRO A 32 -13.96 5.36 6.91
N THR A 33 -13.78 4.28 6.15
CA THR A 33 -13.18 4.34 4.81
C THR A 33 -13.94 5.29 3.89
N LEU A 34 -13.24 5.96 2.96
CA LEU A 34 -13.81 7.08 2.23
C LEU A 34 -14.94 6.68 1.27
N ARG A 35 -14.82 5.53 0.58
CA ARG A 35 -15.76 5.12 -0.47
C ARG A 35 -17.00 4.42 0.07
N ARG A 36 -16.82 3.41 0.93
CA ARG A 36 -17.90 2.57 1.48
C ARG A 36 -18.26 2.87 2.93
N LYS A 37 -17.57 3.82 3.58
CA LYS A 37 -17.82 4.24 4.97
C LYS A 37 -17.72 3.07 5.96
N LEU A 38 -16.77 2.16 5.75
CA LEU A 38 -16.60 1.00 6.63
C LEU A 38 -15.75 1.39 7.85
N SER A 39 -16.28 1.13 9.05
CA SER A 39 -15.56 1.26 10.33
C SER A 39 -14.92 -0.07 10.78
N LYS A 40 -15.18 -1.14 10.04
CA LYS A 40 -14.66 -2.49 10.30
C LYS A 40 -14.52 -3.23 8.98
N LEU A 41 -13.35 -3.83 8.77
CA LEU A 41 -13.05 -4.65 7.60
C LEU A 41 -12.27 -5.89 8.02
N THR A 42 -12.17 -6.85 7.13
CA THR A 42 -11.41 -8.06 7.30
C THR A 42 -10.43 -8.16 6.14
N LEU A 43 -9.13 -8.16 6.45
CA LEU A 43 -8.05 -8.30 5.48
C LEU A 43 -7.59 -9.75 5.47
N ALA A 44 -7.65 -10.39 4.31
CA ALA A 44 -6.97 -11.66 4.09
C ALA A 44 -5.54 -11.36 3.58
N PRO A 45 -4.48 -11.72 4.32
CA PRO A 45 -3.10 -11.38 3.95
C PRO A 45 -2.76 -11.79 2.50
N GLY A 46 -2.31 -10.82 1.70
CA GLY A 46 -1.91 -11.02 0.29
C GLY A 46 -3.06 -11.19 -0.70
N VAL A 47 -4.32 -11.13 -0.27
CA VAL A 47 -5.49 -11.22 -1.15
C VAL A 47 -6.00 -9.83 -1.48
N VAL A 48 -5.87 -9.44 -2.75
CA VAL A 48 -6.42 -8.17 -3.24
C VAL A 48 -7.90 -8.37 -3.59
N ASP A 49 -8.77 -8.27 -2.58
CA ASP A 49 -10.23 -8.32 -2.71
C ASP A 49 -10.88 -6.95 -2.51
N GLY A 50 -12.22 -6.91 -2.49
CA GLY A 50 -12.96 -5.67 -2.28
C GLY A 50 -12.74 -4.99 -0.92
N GLN A 51 -12.30 -5.73 0.12
CA GLN A 51 -11.98 -5.16 1.43
C GLN A 51 -10.57 -4.58 1.45
N ALA A 52 -9.61 -5.28 0.87
CA ALA A 52 -8.25 -4.77 0.71
C ALA A 52 -8.23 -3.49 -0.16
N LEU A 53 -8.97 -3.50 -1.28
CA LEU A 53 -9.13 -2.32 -2.14
C LEU A 53 -9.80 -1.16 -1.41
N GLU A 54 -10.78 -1.44 -0.55
CA GLU A 54 -11.44 -0.41 0.24
C GLU A 54 -10.49 0.18 1.30
N TYR A 55 -9.81 -0.69 2.05
CA TYR A 55 -8.91 -0.26 3.12
C TYR A 55 -7.70 0.47 2.57
N PHE A 56 -6.94 -0.15 1.67
CA PHE A 56 -5.70 0.43 1.15
C PHE A 56 -5.90 1.41 0.01
N GLY A 57 -7.07 1.45 -0.65
CA GLY A 57 -7.36 2.42 -1.70
C GLY A 57 -8.06 3.68 -1.19
N TYR A 58 -8.75 3.59 -0.06
CA TYR A 58 -9.67 4.63 0.42
C TYR A 58 -9.65 4.84 1.94
N GLY A 59 -8.66 4.33 2.68
CA GLY A 59 -8.58 4.53 4.13
C GLY A 59 -7.15 4.67 4.64
N ALA A 60 -6.33 3.64 4.42
CA ALA A 60 -4.99 3.48 4.96
C ALA A 60 -3.93 3.26 3.85
N CYS A 61 -4.06 3.98 2.73
CA CYS A 61 -3.12 3.89 1.61
C CYS A 61 -1.66 4.24 2.00
N CYS A 62 -1.48 5.18 2.92
CA CYS A 62 -0.20 5.55 3.50
C CYS A 62 0.54 4.36 4.15
N LEU A 63 -0.17 3.47 4.86
CA LEU A 63 0.45 2.33 5.55
C LEU A 63 1.02 1.34 4.54
N LEU A 64 0.26 1.05 3.48
CA LEU A 64 0.74 0.17 2.41
C LEU A 64 1.88 0.83 1.62
N ALA A 65 1.79 2.13 1.33
CA ALA A 65 2.86 2.86 0.66
C ALA A 65 4.16 2.86 1.49
N GLY A 66 4.07 3.03 2.80
CA GLY A 66 5.20 2.91 3.72
C GLY A 66 5.82 1.52 3.69
N ALA A 67 4.99 0.47 3.78
CA ALA A 67 5.47 -0.92 3.69
C ALA A 67 6.13 -1.23 2.32
N LEU A 68 5.57 -0.71 1.22
CA LEU A 68 6.16 -0.82 -0.11
C LEU A 68 7.51 -0.10 -0.20
N HIS A 69 7.60 1.10 0.35
CA HIS A 69 8.84 1.88 0.41
C HIS A 69 9.92 1.14 1.22
N GLU A 70 9.60 0.67 2.43
CA GLU A 70 10.50 -0.13 3.26
C GLU A 70 11.00 -1.40 2.56
N LEU A 71 10.15 -2.04 1.76
CA LEU A 71 10.48 -3.27 1.06
C LEU A 71 11.35 -3.05 -0.19
N THR A 72 11.15 -1.95 -0.91
CA THR A 72 11.68 -1.76 -2.28
C THR A 72 12.66 -0.60 -2.43
N ASP A 73 12.76 0.25 -1.42
CA ASP A 73 13.42 1.56 -1.48
C ASP A 73 12.85 2.49 -2.58
N TRP A 74 11.70 2.17 -3.18
CA TRP A 74 11.08 3.02 -4.19
C TRP A 74 10.56 4.31 -3.55
N PRO A 75 10.76 5.48 -4.19
CA PRO A 75 10.28 6.74 -3.66
C PRO A 75 8.77 6.74 -3.42
N LEU A 76 8.32 7.35 -2.32
CA LEU A 76 6.90 7.58 -2.08
C LEU A 76 6.35 8.57 -3.13
N ALA A 77 5.11 8.33 -3.54
CA ALA A 77 4.37 9.17 -4.47
C ALA A 77 2.98 9.49 -3.92
N VAL A 78 2.54 10.72 -4.15
CA VAL A 78 1.34 11.28 -3.51
C VAL A 78 0.45 11.94 -4.55
N ALA A 79 -0.81 11.50 -4.61
CA ALA A 79 -1.88 12.20 -5.31
C ALA A 79 -2.45 13.29 -4.40
N VAL A 80 -2.43 14.54 -4.86
CA VAL A 80 -2.88 15.71 -4.08
C VAL A 80 -3.95 16.48 -4.84
N HIS A 81 -5.08 16.75 -4.19
CA HIS A 81 -6.09 17.71 -4.62
C HIS A 81 -5.62 19.14 -4.30
N ARG A 82 -5.61 20.03 -5.28
CA ARG A 82 -5.27 21.45 -5.10
C ARG A 82 -6.46 22.34 -5.46
N PRO A 83 -7.36 22.66 -4.52
CA PRO A 83 -8.48 23.53 -4.82
C PRO A 83 -7.98 24.95 -5.18
N PRO A 84 -8.70 25.70 -6.06
CA PRO A 84 -8.30 27.05 -6.49
C PRO A 84 -8.10 28.04 -5.34
N ALA A 85 -8.88 27.87 -4.27
CA ALA A 85 -8.73 28.58 -3.01
C ALA A 85 -8.75 27.56 -1.87
N GLY A 86 -7.59 27.27 -1.29
CA GLY A 86 -7.48 26.38 -0.15
C GLY A 86 -6.12 25.70 -0.03
N LEU A 87 -5.96 24.96 1.06
CA LEU A 87 -4.78 24.13 1.27
C LEU A 87 -4.90 22.86 0.43
N ALA A 88 -3.77 22.47 -0.16
CA ALA A 88 -3.64 21.21 -0.87
C ALA A 88 -3.96 20.05 0.08
N ARG A 89 -4.75 19.08 -0.38
CA ARG A 89 -5.17 17.92 0.40
C ARG A 89 -4.68 16.65 -0.27
N TRP A 90 -4.06 15.78 0.51
CA TRP A 90 -3.72 14.46 0.05
C TRP A 90 -4.99 13.64 -0.25
N VAL A 91 -4.95 12.88 -1.34
CA VAL A 91 -6.04 12.01 -1.81
C VAL A 91 -5.62 10.55 -1.77
N HIS A 92 -4.40 10.23 -2.21
CA HIS A 92 -3.92 8.84 -2.27
C HIS A 92 -2.40 8.72 -2.29
N MET A 93 -1.85 7.63 -1.74
CA MET A 93 -0.39 7.41 -1.64
C MET A 93 -0.02 6.02 -2.15
N GLY A 94 1.16 5.95 -2.75
CA GLY A 94 1.80 4.74 -3.23
C GLY A 94 3.30 4.97 -3.36
N VAL A 95 3.96 4.18 -4.18
CA VAL A 95 5.38 4.34 -4.52
C VAL A 95 5.57 4.52 -6.02
N ALA A 96 6.70 5.08 -6.43
CA ALA A 96 7.06 5.30 -7.83
C ALA A 96 8.21 4.39 -8.25
N PRO A 97 7.94 3.20 -8.83
CA PRO A 97 9.00 2.27 -9.27
C PRO A 97 9.84 2.81 -10.43
N ALA A 98 9.31 3.77 -11.19
CA ALA A 98 9.97 4.48 -12.28
C ALA A 98 9.30 5.85 -12.54
N PRO A 99 9.95 6.77 -13.28
CA PRO A 99 9.34 8.05 -13.65
C PRO A 99 7.97 7.88 -14.33
N GLY A 100 6.96 8.61 -13.86
CA GLY A 100 5.60 8.54 -14.41
C GLY A 100 4.82 7.26 -14.06
N ARG A 101 5.41 6.35 -13.27
CA ARG A 101 4.76 5.14 -12.74
C ARG A 101 4.34 5.32 -11.29
N PHE A 102 3.30 4.60 -10.90
CA PHE A 102 2.72 4.60 -9.57
C PHE A 102 2.27 3.19 -9.23
N PHE A 103 2.68 2.73 -8.06
CA PHE A 103 2.38 1.39 -7.57
C PHE A 103 1.71 1.46 -6.20
N ASP A 104 0.56 0.81 -6.10
CA ASP A 104 -0.29 0.74 -4.92
C ASP A 104 -1.13 -0.55 -4.93
N ILE A 105 -2.20 -0.59 -4.12
CA ILE A 105 -3.11 -1.75 -4.06
C ILE A 105 -3.77 -2.10 -5.41
N HIS A 106 -3.85 -1.16 -6.34
CA HIS A 106 -4.42 -1.38 -7.67
C HIS A 106 -3.37 -1.84 -8.70
N GLY A 107 -2.12 -2.03 -8.29
CA GLY A 107 -1.02 -2.46 -9.15
C GLY A 107 -0.28 -1.31 -9.83
N ASP A 108 0.60 -1.65 -10.76
CA ASP A 108 1.51 -0.69 -11.42
C ASP A 108 0.83 0.03 -12.59
N ARG A 109 0.71 1.35 -12.47
CA ARG A 109 -0.09 2.20 -13.36
C ARG A 109 0.64 3.48 -13.71
N ALA A 110 0.35 4.01 -14.89
CA ALA A 110 0.83 5.34 -15.28
C ALA A 110 0.08 6.43 -14.50
N TRP A 111 0.76 7.54 -14.17
CA TRP A 111 0.16 8.66 -13.45
C TRP A 111 -1.17 9.16 -14.03
N PRO A 112 -1.36 9.28 -15.38
CA PRO A 112 -2.65 9.69 -15.93
C PRO A 112 -3.81 8.75 -15.55
N ALA A 113 -3.56 7.44 -15.46
CA ALA A 113 -4.57 6.48 -15.05
C ALA A 113 -4.92 6.61 -13.57
N VAL A 114 -3.94 6.94 -12.73
CA VAL A 114 -4.18 7.23 -11.30
C VAL A 114 -4.98 8.51 -11.14
N MET A 115 -4.58 9.59 -11.83
CA MET A 115 -5.32 10.87 -11.79
C MET A 115 -6.76 10.71 -12.28
N ALA A 116 -6.99 9.91 -13.32
CA ALA A 116 -8.34 9.61 -13.82
C ALA A 116 -9.21 8.87 -12.79
N GLN A 117 -8.63 7.99 -11.96
CA GLN A 117 -9.35 7.33 -10.87
C GLN A 117 -9.84 8.33 -9.81
N TYR A 118 -9.14 9.45 -9.64
CA TYR A 118 -9.45 10.50 -8.68
C TYR A 118 -9.87 11.81 -9.37
N ALA A 119 -10.46 11.72 -10.56
CA ALA A 119 -10.78 12.89 -11.38
C ALA A 119 -11.69 13.91 -10.67
N ASP A 120 -12.56 13.43 -9.77
CA ASP A 120 -13.43 14.27 -8.92
C ASP A 120 -12.65 15.19 -7.96
N TYR A 121 -11.34 14.95 -7.81
CA TYR A 121 -10.47 15.62 -6.84
C TYR A 121 -9.35 16.44 -7.50
N ASP A 122 -9.45 16.87 -8.77
CA ASP A 122 -8.46 17.74 -9.46
C ASP A 122 -7.01 17.48 -9.01
N VAL A 123 -6.54 16.26 -9.29
CA VAL A 123 -5.37 15.67 -8.64
C VAL A 123 -4.10 15.97 -9.43
N THR A 124 -3.07 16.40 -8.71
CA THR A 124 -1.69 16.41 -9.20
C THR A 124 -0.86 15.33 -8.50
N MET A 125 0.01 14.65 -9.25
CA MET A 125 0.99 13.74 -8.68
C MET A 125 2.22 14.51 -8.18
N ILE A 126 2.57 14.30 -6.92
CA ILE A 126 3.83 14.72 -6.32
C ILE A 126 4.68 13.46 -6.13
N GLY A 127 5.78 13.38 -6.85
CA GLY A 127 6.76 12.29 -6.68
C GLY A 127 7.83 12.64 -5.65
N HIS A 128 8.46 11.60 -5.09
CA HIS A 128 9.64 11.67 -4.23
C HIS A 128 9.43 12.46 -2.94
N VAL A 129 8.39 12.11 -2.18
CA VAL A 129 8.29 12.59 -0.79
C VAL A 129 9.16 11.70 0.11
N THR A 130 9.86 12.30 1.07
CA THR A 130 10.50 11.52 2.14
C THR A 130 9.42 10.96 3.08
N LEU A 131 9.76 9.92 3.86
CA LEU A 131 8.87 9.42 4.91
C LEU A 131 8.51 10.55 5.89
N ASP A 132 9.47 11.38 6.27
CA ASP A 132 9.23 12.56 7.13
C ASP A 132 8.25 13.55 6.48
N GLN A 133 8.37 13.79 5.18
CA GLN A 133 7.43 14.65 4.44
C GLN A 133 6.03 14.02 4.39
N ALA A 134 5.93 12.70 4.23
CA ALA A 134 4.66 11.97 4.29
C ALA A 134 4.03 12.03 5.69
N VAL A 135 4.83 11.91 6.75
CA VAL A 135 4.41 12.05 8.16
C VAL A 135 3.95 13.49 8.43
N MET A 136 4.71 14.50 8.02
CA MET A 136 4.38 15.91 8.26
C MET A 136 3.08 16.37 7.60
N VAL A 137 2.69 15.80 6.45
CA VAL A 137 1.41 16.12 5.80
C VAL A 137 0.22 15.39 6.44
N GLY A 138 0.44 14.71 7.58
CA GLY A 138 -0.59 13.97 8.31
C GLY A 138 -1.01 12.67 7.61
N ALA A 139 -0.24 12.17 6.66
CA ALA A 139 -0.52 10.86 6.05
C ALA A 139 -0.20 9.72 7.02
N ILE A 140 0.68 9.98 7.97
CA ILE A 140 1.02 9.11 9.08
C ILE A 140 0.98 10.07 10.27
N GLY A 141 -0.05 10.02 11.12
CA GLY A 141 -0.08 10.84 12.35
C GLY A 141 1.24 10.67 13.11
N GLY A 142 1.62 11.61 13.98
CA GLY A 142 2.90 11.55 14.72
C GLY A 142 3.15 10.25 15.51
N ASP A 143 2.13 9.41 15.59
CA ASP A 143 1.96 8.11 16.22
C ASP A 143 1.96 6.97 15.16
N GLY A 144 2.67 7.21 14.05
CA GLY A 144 2.58 6.59 12.72
C GLY A 144 2.66 5.08 12.53
N TRP A 145 3.00 4.37 13.59
CA TRP A 145 2.98 2.91 13.68
C TRP A 145 2.38 2.44 15.00
N ASP A 146 2.18 3.35 15.96
CA ASP A 146 1.67 3.05 17.28
C ASP A 146 0.16 2.82 17.25
N HIS A 147 -0.59 3.39 16.29
CA HIS A 147 -1.99 3.00 16.05
C HIS A 147 -2.14 1.56 15.53
N LEU A 148 -1.09 1.00 14.94
CA LEU A 148 -0.98 -0.44 14.63
C LEU A 148 -0.51 -1.24 15.84
N CYS A 149 -0.78 -0.80 17.07
CA CYS A 149 -0.49 -1.43 18.38
C CYS A 149 -0.76 -2.96 18.47
N VAL A 150 -1.35 -3.55 17.43
CA VAL A 150 -1.41 -4.99 17.21
C VAL A 150 -0.37 -5.40 16.16
N PRO A 151 0.77 -6.00 16.55
CA PRO A 151 1.82 -6.45 15.64
C PRO A 151 1.32 -7.27 14.43
N VAL A 152 0.24 -8.03 14.61
CA VAL A 152 -0.37 -8.82 13.53
C VAL A 152 -0.86 -7.96 12.35
N VAL A 153 -1.34 -6.74 12.59
CA VAL A 153 -1.84 -5.86 11.52
C VAL A 153 -0.66 -5.28 10.74
N ALA A 154 0.39 -4.84 11.43
CA ALA A 154 1.62 -4.36 10.78
C ALA A 154 2.25 -5.46 9.89
N GLU A 155 2.36 -6.69 10.40
CA GLU A 155 2.86 -7.82 9.61
C GLU A 155 1.93 -8.17 8.44
N THR A 156 0.61 -8.07 8.62
CA THR A 156 -0.34 -8.25 7.51
C THR A 156 -0.10 -7.24 6.39
N ILE A 157 0.14 -5.97 6.73
CA ILE A 157 0.41 -4.90 5.75
C ILE A 157 1.73 -5.14 5.01
N ARG A 158 2.79 -5.52 5.73
CA ARG A 158 4.09 -5.89 5.10
C ARG A 158 3.94 -7.06 4.15
N TYR A 159 3.20 -8.09 4.55
CA TYR A 159 2.93 -9.23 3.69
C TYR A 159 2.11 -8.86 2.44
N PHE A 160 1.17 -7.91 2.54
CA PHE A 160 0.51 -7.34 1.37
C PHE A 160 1.48 -6.69 0.40
N ALA A 161 2.44 -5.90 0.90
CA ALA A 161 3.48 -5.28 0.07
C ALA A 161 4.32 -6.33 -0.65
N GLU A 162 4.78 -7.38 0.04
CA GLU A 162 5.51 -8.50 -0.56
C GLU A 162 4.71 -9.19 -1.67
N ALA A 163 3.46 -9.57 -1.39
CA ALA A 163 2.60 -10.26 -2.34
C ALA A 163 2.31 -9.41 -3.59
N LEU A 164 2.11 -8.10 -3.42
CA LEU A 164 1.93 -7.16 -4.53
C LEU A 164 3.19 -7.07 -5.40
N VAL A 165 4.36 -6.88 -4.79
CA VAL A 165 5.63 -6.80 -5.53
C VAL A 165 5.90 -8.11 -6.27
N GLU A 166 5.74 -9.26 -5.61
CA GLU A 166 5.93 -10.58 -6.22
C GLU A 166 5.03 -10.77 -7.45
N ARG A 167 3.74 -10.45 -7.32
CA ARG A 167 2.75 -10.58 -8.40
C ARG A 167 3.05 -9.70 -9.61
N HIS A 168 3.55 -8.49 -9.39
CA HIS A 168 3.70 -7.50 -10.46
C HIS A 168 5.11 -7.41 -11.06
N PHE A 169 6.15 -7.79 -10.31
CA PHE A 169 7.55 -7.55 -10.71
C PHE A 169 8.42 -8.82 -10.73
N THR A 170 8.01 -9.91 -10.09
CA THR A 170 8.82 -11.15 -10.04
C THR A 170 8.37 -12.19 -11.07
N ALA A 171 7.14 -12.12 -11.59
CA ALA A 171 6.62 -13.04 -12.60
C ALA A 171 7.25 -12.89 -14.03
N ALA A 172 8.33 -12.12 -14.17
CA ALA A 172 9.07 -11.92 -15.42
C ALA A 172 10.52 -12.44 -15.35
N ALA A 173 10.76 -13.63 -14.78
CA ALA A 173 11.94 -14.39 -15.15
C ALA A 173 11.66 -15.08 -16.48
N PRO A 174 12.28 -14.69 -17.62
CA PRO A 174 12.21 -15.50 -18.82
C PRO A 174 12.78 -16.89 -18.49
N LEU A 175 12.07 -17.95 -18.90
CA LEU A 175 12.66 -19.27 -18.99
C LEU A 175 13.98 -19.11 -19.74
N ARG A 176 15.11 -19.37 -19.08
CA ARG A 176 16.38 -19.50 -19.78
C ARG A 176 16.19 -20.61 -20.80
N GLU A 177 16.22 -20.28 -22.08
CA GLU A 177 16.46 -21.29 -23.11
C GLU A 177 17.81 -21.92 -22.79
N VAL A 178 17.75 -23.21 -22.47
CA VAL A 178 18.93 -24.07 -22.43
C VAL A 178 19.32 -24.25 -23.89
N VAL A 179 20.42 -23.60 -24.29
CA VAL A 179 21.13 -23.90 -25.55
C VAL A 179 21.89 -25.21 -25.36
#